data_AF-A0A1I2J1H5-F1
#
_entry.id   AF-A0A1I2J1H5-F1
#
_cell.length_a   1.000
_cell.length_b   1.000
_cell.length_c   1.000
_cell.angle_alpha   90.00
_cell.angle_beta   90.00
_cell.angle_gamma   90.00
#
_symmetry.space_group_name_H-M   'P 1'
#
loop_
_entity.id
_entity.type
_entity.pdbx_description
1 polymer ?
#
loop_
_entity_poly.entity_id
_entity_poly.type
_entity_poly.pdbx_seq_one_letter_code
_entity_poly.pdbx_strand_id
1 'polypeptide(L)'
;MPITLPPKKEREAIEGILSALDDKIELNRQTNETLEAMARALFQSWFVDFDPVRAKMEGRLPAEGDAATARLFPESLEDSSEGTLPRGWHYGSVYELCKVRYGAPYASRLFNTEGRGFPLVRIRDLSTHNPEVFTEELHPAGFTVESGEILVGMDGEFRAQLWLGATAVVNQRVCKFIPNSPW
;
A
#
# COMPACT_ATOMS: atom_id res chain seq x y z
N MET A 1 -14.27 -24.64 34.54
CA MET A 1 -14.38 -23.48 35.46
C MET A 1 -15.85 -23.14 35.66
N PRO A 2 -16.35 -22.98 36.89
CA PRO A 2 -17.70 -22.44 37.11
C PRO A 2 -17.74 -20.96 36.71
N ILE A 3 -18.80 -20.54 36.02
CA ILE A 3 -19.03 -19.16 35.56
C ILE A 3 -20.20 -18.57 36.35
N THR A 4 -20.01 -17.41 36.95
CA THR A 4 -21.09 -16.66 37.60
C THR A 4 -21.99 -16.01 36.56
N LEU A 5 -23.27 -16.33 36.59
CA LEU A 5 -24.25 -15.86 35.63
C LEU A 5 -24.87 -14.53 36.12
N PRO A 6 -24.73 -13.42 35.37
CA PRO A 6 -25.34 -12.16 35.78
C PRO A 6 -26.88 -12.19 35.71
N PRO A 7 -27.57 -11.24 36.38
CA PRO A 7 -29.02 -11.09 36.30
C PRO A 7 -29.52 -11.02 34.86
N LYS A 8 -30.74 -11.51 34.61
CA LYS A 8 -31.31 -11.63 33.25
C LYS A 8 -31.25 -10.32 32.46
N LYS A 9 -31.60 -9.20 33.08
CA LYS A 9 -31.58 -7.87 32.44
C LYS A 9 -30.18 -7.45 32.00
N GLU A 10 -29.16 -7.77 32.81
CA GLU A 10 -27.76 -7.49 32.45
C GLU A 10 -27.31 -8.39 31.31
N ARG A 11 -27.70 -9.67 31.31
CA ARG A 11 -27.42 -10.59 30.20
C ARG A 11 -28.04 -10.13 28.88
N GLU A 12 -29.30 -9.72 28.88
CA GLU A 12 -29.98 -9.22 27.68
C GLU A 12 -29.32 -7.93 27.15
N ALA A 13 -28.89 -7.04 28.05
CA ALA A 13 -28.15 -5.84 27.67
C ALA A 13 -26.78 -6.17 27.06
N ILE A 14 -26.05 -7.11 27.67
CA ILE A 14 -24.75 -7.59 27.15
C ILE A 14 -24.95 -8.24 25.77
N GLU A 15 -25.94 -9.13 25.63
CA GLU A 15 -26.26 -9.81 24.38
C GLU A 15 -26.62 -8.81 23.28
N GLY A 16 -27.47 -7.83 23.58
CA GLY A 16 -27.83 -6.79 22.62
C GLY A 16 -26.63 -5.96 22.15
N ILE A 17 -25.72 -5.61 23.05
CA ILE A 17 -24.49 -4.88 22.70
C ILE A 17 -23.56 -5.75 21.86
N LEU A 18 -23.34 -7.01 22.26
CA LEU A 18 -22.46 -7.92 21.54
C LEU A 18 -23.00 -8.23 20.13
N SER A 19 -24.31 -8.51 20.01
CA SER A 19 -24.95 -8.73 18.71
C SER A 19 -24.79 -7.52 17.79
N ALA A 20 -25.01 -6.30 18.30
CA ALA A 20 -24.85 -5.09 17.50
C ALA A 20 -23.39 -4.87 17.06
N LEU A 21 -22.41 -5.30 17.86
CA LEU A 21 -21.00 -5.24 17.48
C LEU A 21 -20.65 -6.29 16.43
N ASP A 22 -21.16 -7.52 16.56
CA ASP A 22 -20.97 -8.59 15.58
C ASP A 22 -21.58 -8.21 14.23
N ASP A 23 -22.80 -7.66 14.22
CA ASP A 23 -23.46 -7.15 13.01
C ASP A 23 -22.61 -6.07 12.32
N LYS A 24 -22.00 -5.17 13.11
CA LYS A 24 -21.13 -4.11 12.56
C LYS A 24 -19.82 -4.67 12.01
N ILE A 25 -19.24 -5.68 12.65
CA ILE A 25 -18.02 -6.36 12.15
C ILE A 25 -18.34 -7.01 10.79
N GLU A 26 -19.47 -7.69 10.69
CA GLU A 26 -19.88 -8.37 9.46
C GLU A 26 -20.17 -7.36 8.34
N LEU A 27 -20.91 -6.28 8.62
CA LEU A 27 -21.15 -5.21 7.66
C LEU A 27 -19.84 -4.57 7.17
N ASN A 28 -18.88 -4.33 8.06
CA ASN A 28 -17.58 -3.79 7.69
C ASN A 28 -16.79 -4.77 6.80
N ARG A 29 -16.87 -6.08 7.04
CA ARG A 29 -16.23 -7.09 6.18
C ARG A 29 -16.82 -7.07 4.77
N GLN A 30 -18.15 -7.09 4.65
CA GLN A 30 -18.84 -7.01 3.36
C GLN A 30 -18.52 -5.72 2.61
N THR A 31 -18.43 -4.60 3.33
CA THR A 31 -18.03 -3.31 2.77
C THR A 31 -16.60 -3.38 2.22
N ASN A 32 -15.66 -3.95 2.97
CA ASN A 32 -14.27 -4.11 2.51
C ASN A 32 -14.16 -5.02 1.29
N GLU A 33 -14.88 -6.15 1.26
CA GLU A 33 -14.92 -7.05 0.10
C GLU A 33 -15.48 -6.34 -1.15
N THR A 34 -16.53 -5.55 -0.97
CA THR A 34 -17.12 -4.76 -2.07
C THR A 34 -16.13 -3.71 -2.58
N LEU A 35 -15.44 -2.99 -1.68
CA LEU A 35 -14.44 -2.00 -2.05
C LEU A 35 -13.25 -2.61 -2.78
N GLU A 36 -12.78 -3.79 -2.34
CA GLU A 36 -11.71 -4.51 -3.01
C GLU A 36 -12.12 -4.95 -4.42
N ALA A 37 -13.35 -5.47 -4.57
CA ALA A 37 -13.89 -5.85 -5.87
C ALA A 37 -14.00 -4.65 -6.82
N MET A 38 -14.48 -3.51 -6.33
CA MET A 38 -14.54 -2.26 -7.10
C MET A 38 -13.15 -1.77 -7.51
N ALA A 39 -12.18 -1.76 -6.59
CA ALA A 39 -10.81 -1.35 -6.88
C ALA A 39 -10.16 -2.25 -7.94
N ARG A 40 -10.37 -3.57 -7.85
CA ARG A 40 -9.87 -4.53 -8.84
C ARG A 40 -10.50 -4.32 -10.21
N ALA A 41 -11.81 -4.10 -10.27
CA ALA A 41 -12.51 -3.82 -11.52
C ALA A 41 -12.02 -2.52 -12.18
N LEU A 42 -11.84 -1.45 -11.39
CA LEU A 42 -11.25 -0.19 -11.88
C LEU A 42 -9.83 -0.39 -12.38
N PHE A 43 -8.99 -1.13 -11.66
CA PHE A 43 -7.62 -1.40 -12.08
C PHE A 43 -7.57 -2.14 -13.42
N GLN A 44 -8.38 -3.20 -13.54
CA GLN A 44 -8.49 -3.98 -14.76
C GLN A 44 -8.93 -3.10 -15.95
N SER A 45 -10.00 -2.33 -15.77
CA SER A 45 -10.51 -1.43 -16.80
C SER A 45 -9.49 -0.34 -17.19
N TRP A 46 -8.84 0.30 -16.23
CA TRP A 46 -8.01 1.48 -16.48
C TRP A 46 -6.60 1.17 -16.93
N PHE A 47 -6.00 0.09 -16.42
CA PHE A 47 -4.57 -0.21 -16.59
C PHE A 47 -4.28 -1.50 -17.35
N VAL A 48 -5.30 -2.32 -17.61
CA VAL A 48 -5.15 -3.56 -18.40
C VAL A 48 -5.93 -3.46 -19.71
N ASP A 49 -7.21 -3.11 -19.65
CA ASP A 49 -8.09 -3.04 -20.82
C ASP A 49 -8.05 -1.66 -21.51
N PHE A 50 -7.58 -0.64 -20.77
CA PHE A 50 -7.45 0.76 -21.19
C PHE A 50 -8.79 1.39 -21.63
N ASP A 51 -9.90 1.02 -20.99
CA ASP A 51 -11.24 1.49 -21.35
C ASP A 51 -11.36 3.03 -21.39
N PRO A 52 -10.73 3.81 -20.49
CA PRO A 52 -10.80 5.28 -20.57
C PRO A 52 -10.16 5.84 -21.85
N VAL A 53 -9.08 5.23 -22.34
CA VAL A 53 -8.41 5.65 -23.58
C VAL A 53 -9.28 5.29 -24.78
N ARG A 54 -9.84 4.07 -24.80
CA ARG A 54 -10.77 3.62 -25.86
C ARG A 54 -12.02 4.50 -25.91
N ALA A 55 -12.55 4.89 -24.74
CA ALA A 55 -13.66 5.81 -24.61
C ALA A 55 -13.39 7.15 -25.32
N LYS A 56 -12.23 7.74 -25.03
CA LYS A 56 -11.81 8.99 -25.66
C LYS A 56 -11.66 8.86 -27.18
N MET A 57 -11.08 7.75 -27.65
CA MET A 57 -10.95 7.49 -29.09
C MET A 57 -12.31 7.42 -29.81
N GLU A 58 -13.35 6.94 -29.12
CA GLU A 58 -14.73 6.88 -29.61
C GLU A 58 -15.51 8.19 -29.39
N GLY A 59 -14.88 9.23 -28.83
CA GLY A 59 -15.51 10.52 -28.54
C GLY A 59 -16.52 10.48 -27.38
N ARG A 60 -16.48 9.42 -26.55
CA ARG A 60 -17.30 9.29 -25.34
C ARG A 60 -16.50 9.60 -24.08
N LEU A 61 -17.21 9.87 -22.99
CA LEU A 61 -16.62 9.86 -21.66
C LEU A 61 -16.46 8.40 -21.18
N PRO A 62 -15.41 8.08 -20.41
CA PRO A 62 -15.31 6.81 -19.71
C PRO A 62 -16.55 6.59 -18.84
N ALA A 63 -17.00 5.34 -18.71
CA ALA A 63 -18.13 5.03 -17.84
C ALA A 63 -17.74 5.21 -16.37
N GLU A 64 -16.47 4.97 -16.08
CA GLU A 64 -15.84 5.06 -14.78
C GLU A 64 -15.16 6.44 -14.62
N GLY A 65 -15.61 7.23 -13.64
CA GLY A 65 -14.99 8.50 -13.27
C GLY A 65 -15.66 9.73 -13.89
N ASP A 66 -15.16 10.89 -13.50
CA ASP A 66 -15.65 12.20 -13.97
C ASP A 66 -14.83 12.72 -15.15
N ALA A 67 -15.28 13.86 -15.72
CA ALA A 67 -14.57 14.49 -16.83
C ALA A 67 -13.14 14.94 -16.45
N ALA A 68 -12.86 15.19 -15.17
CA ALA A 68 -11.51 15.54 -14.71
C ALA A 68 -10.59 14.33 -14.75
N THR A 69 -11.05 13.18 -14.26
CA THR A 69 -10.33 11.90 -14.29
C THR A 69 -10.07 11.45 -15.72
N ALA A 70 -11.07 11.57 -16.60
CA ALA A 70 -10.93 11.23 -18.02
C ALA A 70 -9.80 12.03 -18.71
N ARG A 71 -9.53 13.26 -18.27
CA ARG A 71 -8.44 14.09 -18.82
C ARG A 71 -7.04 13.59 -18.47
N LEU A 72 -6.89 12.78 -17.42
CA LEU A 72 -5.60 12.20 -17.01
C LEU A 72 -5.12 11.10 -17.97
N PHE A 73 -6.03 10.50 -18.74
CA PHE A 73 -5.68 9.43 -19.68
C PHE A 73 -5.28 9.96 -21.06
N PRO A 74 -4.32 9.31 -21.74
CA PRO A 74 -3.98 9.62 -23.13
C PRO A 74 -5.18 9.52 -24.10
N GLU A 75 -5.05 10.11 -25.29
CA GLU A 75 -6.14 10.17 -26.28
C GLU A 75 -6.15 9.00 -27.26
N SER A 76 -5.08 8.22 -27.32
CA SER A 76 -4.93 7.13 -28.29
C SER A 76 -4.11 5.98 -27.74
N LEU A 77 -4.28 4.81 -28.37
CA LEU A 77 -3.40 3.65 -28.20
C LEU A 77 -2.35 3.63 -29.33
N GLU A 78 -1.19 3.08 -29.04
CA GLU A 78 -0.07 2.87 -29.96
C GLU A 78 0.40 1.41 -29.87
N ASP A 79 0.87 0.87 -30.98
CA ASP A 79 1.45 -0.47 -31.02
C ASP A 79 2.82 -0.48 -30.34
N SER A 80 3.05 -1.47 -29.49
CA SER A 80 4.33 -1.75 -28.84
C SER A 80 4.76 -3.19 -29.11
N SER A 81 5.99 -3.54 -28.73
CA SER A 81 6.52 -4.90 -28.86
C SER A 81 5.72 -5.96 -28.09
N GLU A 82 4.98 -5.56 -27.05
CA GLU A 82 4.28 -6.45 -26.12
C GLU A 82 2.74 -6.29 -26.19
N GLY A 83 2.22 -5.49 -27.13
CA GLY A 83 0.78 -5.24 -27.26
C GLY A 83 0.45 -3.78 -27.56
N THR A 84 -0.81 -3.38 -27.36
CA THR A 84 -1.23 -1.98 -27.48
C THR A 84 -1.08 -1.27 -26.14
N LEU A 85 -0.48 -0.09 -26.13
CA LEU A 85 -0.33 0.76 -24.94
C LEU A 85 -0.92 2.14 -25.18
N PRO A 86 -1.37 2.86 -24.14
CA PRO A 86 -1.67 4.28 -24.24
C PRO A 86 -0.47 5.07 -24.77
N ARG A 87 -0.71 6.03 -25.66
CA ARG A 87 0.32 6.91 -26.22
C ARG A 87 1.18 7.51 -25.10
N GLY A 88 2.51 7.41 -25.27
CA GLY A 88 3.51 7.90 -24.33
C GLY A 88 3.84 6.92 -23.18
N TRP A 89 3.09 5.83 -23.03
CA TRP A 89 3.45 4.76 -22.11
C TRP A 89 4.46 3.82 -22.78
N HIS A 90 5.36 3.27 -21.98
CA HIS A 90 6.36 2.31 -22.45
C HIS A 90 6.69 1.32 -21.35
N TYR A 91 7.14 0.13 -21.75
CA TYR A 91 7.77 -0.81 -20.85
C TYR A 91 9.20 -0.37 -20.57
N GLY A 92 9.62 -0.47 -19.31
CA GLY A 92 10.97 -0.17 -18.88
C GLY A 92 11.37 -1.05 -17.71
N SER A 93 12.67 -1.32 -17.58
CA SER A 93 13.15 -2.04 -16.40
C SER A 93 13.04 -1.16 -15.15
N VAL A 94 12.90 -1.77 -13.97
CA VAL A 94 12.81 -1.02 -12.70
C VAL A 94 13.98 -0.05 -12.53
N TYR A 95 15.18 -0.41 -12.98
CA TYR A 95 16.37 0.45 -12.87
C TYR A 95 16.40 1.59 -13.89
N GLU A 96 15.67 1.48 -15.00
CA GLU A 96 15.45 2.59 -15.93
C GLU A 96 14.43 3.61 -15.39
N LEU A 97 13.42 3.12 -14.68
CA LEU A 97 12.32 3.93 -14.17
C LEU A 97 12.62 4.55 -12.79
N CYS A 98 13.42 3.86 -11.98
CA CYS A 98 13.63 4.20 -10.58
C CYS A 98 15.11 4.06 -10.15
N LYS A 99 15.56 4.98 -9.31
CA LYS A 99 16.74 4.78 -8.48
C LYS A 99 16.37 3.93 -7.25
N VAL A 100 17.03 2.79 -7.10
CA VAL A 100 16.84 1.89 -5.94
C VAL A 100 17.88 2.19 -4.86
N ARG A 101 17.43 2.40 -3.62
CA ARG A 101 18.29 2.56 -2.44
C ARG A 101 18.06 1.40 -1.47
N TYR A 102 19.11 0.62 -1.23
CA TYR A 102 19.09 -0.50 -0.30
C TYR A 102 19.28 -0.02 1.13
N GLY A 103 18.46 -0.54 2.06
CA GLY A 103 18.59 -0.26 3.48
C GLY A 103 19.93 -0.74 4.05
N ALA A 104 20.21 -0.34 5.29
CA ALA A 104 21.51 -0.55 5.92
C ALA A 104 21.48 -1.68 6.96
N PRO A 105 22.63 -2.36 7.19
CA PRO A 105 22.75 -3.39 8.20
C PRO A 105 23.02 -2.82 9.59
N TYR A 106 21.97 -2.34 10.24
CA TYR A 106 22.06 -1.86 11.62
C TYR A 106 22.37 -2.99 12.61
N ALA A 107 23.23 -2.70 13.58
CA ALA A 107 23.71 -3.65 14.57
C ALA A 107 22.61 -3.97 15.59
N SER A 108 22.18 -5.24 15.64
CA SER A 108 21.10 -5.69 16.54
C SER A 108 21.34 -5.42 18.02
N ARG A 109 22.62 -5.35 18.45
CA ARG A 109 22.99 -4.98 19.83
C ARG A 109 22.61 -3.56 20.23
N LEU A 110 22.29 -2.70 19.26
CA LEU A 110 21.87 -1.30 19.46
C LEU A 110 20.34 -1.14 19.32
N PHE A 111 19.61 -2.24 19.13
CA PHE A 111 18.16 -2.19 19.02
C PHE A 111 17.51 -2.02 20.39
N ASN A 112 16.39 -1.31 20.41
CA ASN A 112 15.57 -1.14 21.60
C ASN A 112 14.07 -1.09 21.25
N THR A 113 13.23 -1.32 22.25
CA THR A 113 11.76 -1.19 22.18
C THR A 113 11.25 -0.03 23.05
N GLU A 114 12.17 0.82 23.52
CA GLU A 114 11.88 1.95 24.40
C GLU A 114 11.63 3.24 23.60
N GLY A 115 11.67 3.16 22.27
CA GLY A 115 11.46 4.31 21.39
C GLY A 115 12.68 5.24 21.27
N ARG A 116 13.88 4.80 21.67
CA ARG A 116 15.09 5.63 21.59
C ARG A 116 15.68 5.60 20.18
N GLY A 117 16.00 6.80 19.67
CA GLY A 117 16.58 6.97 18.33
C GLY A 117 15.52 6.96 17.24
N PHE A 118 15.83 6.33 16.11
CA PHE A 118 14.92 6.25 14.97
C PHE A 118 14.17 4.92 14.95
N PRO A 119 12.88 4.88 14.56
CA PRO A 119 12.21 3.63 14.23
C PRO A 119 12.95 2.93 13.09
N LEU A 120 13.10 1.61 13.17
CA LEU A 120 13.80 0.80 12.18
C LEU A 120 12.81 -0.06 11.39
N VAL A 121 12.53 0.32 10.15
CA VAL A 121 11.66 -0.45 9.24
C VAL A 121 12.37 -1.74 8.84
N ARG A 122 11.80 -2.86 9.26
CA ARG A 122 12.15 -4.19 8.77
C ARG A 122 11.03 -4.70 7.87
N ILE A 123 11.28 -5.80 7.18
CA ILE A 123 10.35 -6.34 6.19
C ILE A 123 8.96 -6.65 6.75
N ARG A 124 8.87 -7.08 8.02
CA ARG A 124 7.61 -7.38 8.70
C ARG A 124 6.81 -6.14 9.09
N ASP A 125 7.48 -4.99 9.21
CA ASP A 125 6.86 -3.74 9.63
C ASP A 125 6.22 -3.03 8.42
N LEU A 126 6.46 -3.54 7.21
CA LEU A 126 5.91 -2.99 5.97
C LEU A 126 4.38 -3.09 5.92
N SER A 127 3.80 -4.21 6.37
CA SER A 127 2.34 -4.41 6.36
C SER A 127 1.60 -3.64 7.46
N THR A 128 2.28 -3.28 8.55
CA THR A 128 1.69 -2.56 9.69
C THR A 128 1.97 -1.07 9.67
N HIS A 129 2.99 -0.65 8.92
CA HIS A 129 3.52 0.71 8.90
C HIS A 129 3.94 1.23 10.28
N ASN A 130 4.18 0.34 11.23
CA ASN A 130 4.47 0.69 12.62
C ASN A 130 5.64 -0.16 13.15
N PRO A 131 6.89 0.33 13.06
CA PRO A 131 8.06 -0.38 13.55
C PRO A 131 8.06 -0.44 15.09
N GLU A 132 8.18 -1.65 15.63
CA GLU A 132 8.32 -1.85 17.09
C GLU A 132 9.77 -1.74 17.58
N VAL A 133 10.74 -1.74 16.64
CA VAL A 133 12.17 -1.71 16.92
C VAL A 133 12.74 -0.36 16.54
N PHE A 134 13.59 0.17 17.42
CA PHE A 134 14.27 1.44 17.26
C PHE A 134 15.78 1.25 17.36
N THR A 135 16.55 2.20 16.82
CA THR A 135 18.02 2.21 16.90
C THR A 135 18.55 3.63 17.07
N GLU A 136 19.55 3.79 17.94
CA GLU A 136 20.32 5.03 18.11
C GLU A 136 21.56 5.07 17.20
N GLU A 137 21.80 4.00 16.45
CA GLU A 137 22.93 3.91 15.54
C GLU A 137 22.79 4.86 14.34
N LEU A 138 23.77 5.75 14.18
CA LEU A 138 23.94 6.56 12.98
C LEU A 138 24.77 5.76 11.95
N HIS A 139 24.11 4.92 11.17
CA HIS A 139 24.79 4.09 10.18
C HIS A 139 25.18 4.94 8.95
N PRO A 140 26.45 4.91 8.47
CA PRO A 140 26.91 5.75 7.35
C PRO A 140 26.15 5.57 6.03
N ALA A 141 25.74 4.33 5.74
CA ALA A 141 24.89 4.01 4.58
C ALA A 141 23.38 4.13 4.86
N GLY A 142 23.01 4.50 6.09
CA GLY A 142 21.62 4.65 6.52
C GLY A 142 20.93 5.82 5.84
N PHE A 143 19.62 5.72 5.69
CA PHE A 143 18.77 6.82 5.24
C PHE A 143 17.39 6.70 5.87
N THR A 144 16.66 7.82 5.86
CA THR A 144 15.28 7.87 6.33
C THR A 144 14.29 7.69 5.20
N VAL A 145 13.16 7.07 5.53
CA VAL A 145 11.95 7.01 4.71
C VAL A 145 10.87 7.86 5.36
N GLU A 146 10.12 8.57 4.54
CA GLU A 146 8.98 9.40 4.92
C GLU A 146 7.66 8.77 4.45
N SER A 147 6.54 9.18 5.06
CA SER A 147 5.22 8.75 4.63
C SER A 147 4.97 9.13 3.16
N GLY A 148 4.44 8.19 2.38
CA GLY A 148 4.20 8.29 0.94
C GLY A 148 5.32 7.75 0.06
N GLU A 149 6.47 7.35 0.64
CA GLU A 149 7.58 6.81 -0.14
C GLU A 149 7.45 5.30 -0.40
N ILE A 150 7.95 4.84 -1.56
CA ILE A 150 7.80 3.44 -1.98
C ILE A 150 8.89 2.58 -1.36
N LEU A 151 8.48 1.56 -0.60
CA LEU A 151 9.33 0.53 -0.04
C LEU A 151 9.03 -0.84 -0.65
N VAL A 152 10.06 -1.67 -0.78
CA VAL A 152 9.98 -3.04 -1.27
C VAL A 152 10.75 -3.96 -0.33
N GLY A 153 10.11 -5.04 0.10
CA GLY A 153 10.76 -6.12 0.84
C GLY A 153 11.61 -7.01 -0.07
N MET A 154 12.76 -7.48 0.41
CA MET A 154 13.71 -8.29 -0.37
C MET A 154 13.82 -9.75 0.09
N ASP A 155 12.75 -10.31 0.68
CA ASP A 155 12.76 -11.70 1.19
C ASP A 155 11.61 -12.52 0.57
N GLY A 156 11.91 -13.25 -0.50
CA GLY A 156 11.00 -14.19 -1.18
C GLY A 156 9.83 -13.56 -1.94
N GLU A 157 9.28 -12.45 -1.46
CA GLU A 157 8.10 -11.79 -2.00
C GLU A 157 8.35 -10.29 -2.21
N PHE A 158 8.57 -9.89 -3.47
CA PHE A 158 8.86 -8.51 -3.86
C PHE A 158 7.58 -7.68 -3.98
N ARG A 159 6.97 -7.34 -2.85
CA ARG A 159 5.78 -6.46 -2.82
C ARG A 159 6.19 -5.02 -2.60
N ALA A 160 5.93 -4.19 -3.61
CA ALA A 160 6.01 -2.73 -3.49
C ALA A 160 4.82 -2.19 -2.72
N GLN A 161 5.08 -1.23 -1.85
CA GLN A 161 4.05 -0.60 -1.03
C GLN A 161 4.46 0.82 -0.65
N LEU A 162 3.44 1.66 -0.44
CA LEU A 162 3.63 2.99 0.11
C LEU A 162 3.88 2.87 1.62
N TRP A 163 4.92 3.52 2.11
CA TRP A 163 5.15 3.68 3.54
C TRP A 163 4.11 4.65 4.10
N LEU A 164 3.31 4.24 5.08
CA LEU A 164 2.31 5.09 5.73
C LEU A 164 2.66 5.40 7.19
N GLY A 165 3.87 5.03 7.61
CA GLY A 165 4.34 5.19 8.98
C GLY A 165 5.08 6.51 9.20
N ALA A 166 5.53 6.71 10.43
CA ALA A 166 6.40 7.84 10.77
C ALA A 166 7.77 7.75 10.07
N THR A 167 8.51 8.85 10.08
CA THR A 167 9.90 8.90 9.61
C THR A 167 10.74 7.82 10.28
N ALA A 168 11.39 6.97 9.48
CA ALA A 168 12.07 5.79 10.00
C ALA A 168 13.33 5.47 9.19
N VAL A 169 14.28 4.75 9.77
CA VAL A 169 15.45 4.22 9.05
C VAL A 169 15.16 2.83 8.48
N VAL A 170 15.79 2.49 7.36
CA VAL A 170 15.45 1.27 6.59
C VAL A 170 16.49 0.16 6.80
N ASN A 171 16.05 -1.03 7.21
CA ASN A 171 16.91 -2.21 7.37
C ASN A 171 17.38 -2.80 6.02
N GLN A 172 18.51 -3.51 6.03
CA GLN A 172 19.13 -4.18 4.88
C GLN A 172 18.24 -5.12 4.05
N ARG A 173 17.08 -5.55 4.56
CA ARG A 173 16.10 -6.41 3.85
C ARG A 173 14.96 -5.63 3.20
N VAL A 174 15.03 -4.31 3.22
CA VAL A 174 14.06 -3.41 2.61
C VAL A 174 14.81 -2.41 1.73
N CYS A 175 14.26 -2.08 0.58
CA CYS A 175 14.80 -1.05 -0.31
C CYS A 175 13.73 -0.01 -0.63
N LYS A 176 14.19 1.22 -0.88
CA LYS A 176 13.38 2.36 -1.28
C LYS A 176 13.50 2.56 -2.78
N PHE A 177 12.36 2.71 -3.44
CA PHE A 177 12.30 2.99 -4.88
C PHE A 177 12.00 4.47 -5.07
N ILE A 178 12.86 5.16 -5.83
CA ILE A 178 12.75 6.59 -6.09
C ILE A 178 12.55 6.76 -7.60
N PRO A 179 11.34 7.10 -8.06
CA PRO A 179 11.08 7.33 -9.48
C PRO A 179 11.98 8.44 -10.04
N ASN A 180 12.41 8.29 -11.28
CA ASN A 180 13.28 9.27 -11.95
C ASN A 180 12.55 10.57 -12.32
N SER A 181 11.23 10.52 -12.48
CA SER A 181 10.37 11.70 -12.67
C SER A 181 9.39 11.82 -11.51
N PRO A 182 9.22 13.02 -10.91
CA PRO A 182 8.02 13.29 -10.13
C PRO A 182 6.80 13.20 -11.07
N TRP A 183 5.74 12.55 -10.58
CA TRP A 183 4.45 12.38 -11.25
C TRP A 183 3.76 13.72 -11.53
#